data_AF-A0A3N5V230-F1
#
_entry.id   AF-A0A3N5V230-F1
#
_cell.length_a   1.000
_cell.length_b   1.000
_cell.length_c   1.000
_cell.angle_alpha   90.00
_cell.angle_beta   90.00
_cell.angle_gamma   90.00
#
_symmetry.space_group_name_H-M   'P 1'
#
loop_
_entity.id
_entity.type
_entity.pdbx_description
1 polymer ?
#
loop_
_entity_poly.entity_id
_entity_poly.type
_entity_poly.pdbx_seq_one_letter_code
_entity_poly.pdbx_strand_id
1 'polypeptide(L)'
;MATDSRIAVLNLESGKQRTLLNFEPFSLASEGVPASKVVWDPQSRFIVTSLLPQKLYYPEEYAGEPTQVWRLFVNGKAELVAELQPFAPGAGIAFASDLQSFFFLNNSCVDGMGMLSLYNLASAAETPLFCVWELPEWVPDNKHFTYELDGLWQLGSIVDNTNQPLDVLNMPSDPNVHASPPLTWMSDEYFLLILRSDDACTLNVATLQGVVTEITRTAPDSCPKADFSLSH
;
A
#
# COMPACT_ATOMS: atom_id res chain seq x y z
N MET A 1 25.75 -5.66 2.67
CA MET A 1 25.03 -6.35 1.59
C MET A 1 24.90 -5.37 0.44
N ALA A 2 25.28 -5.74 -0.79
CA ALA A 2 25.01 -4.88 -1.94
C ALA A 2 23.51 -4.99 -2.26
N THR A 3 22.82 -3.85 -2.35
CA THR A 3 21.40 -3.82 -2.73
C THR A 3 21.24 -4.17 -4.19
N ASP A 4 20.09 -4.75 -4.56
CA ASP A 4 19.73 -4.97 -5.95
C ASP A 4 19.72 -3.64 -6.70
N SER A 5 20.77 -3.41 -7.48
CA SER A 5 21.07 -2.11 -8.09
C SER A 5 20.38 -1.92 -9.44
N ARG A 6 19.38 -2.74 -9.78
CA ARG A 6 18.76 -2.73 -11.11
C ARG A 6 17.27 -3.03 -11.06
N ILE A 7 16.49 -2.21 -11.76
CA ILE A 7 15.09 -2.47 -12.08
C ILE A 7 14.99 -2.75 -13.57
N ALA A 8 14.41 -3.88 -13.93
CA ALA A 8 14.29 -4.31 -15.31
C ALA A 8 12.94 -4.99 -15.55
N VAL A 9 12.42 -4.86 -16.77
CA VAL A 9 11.25 -5.59 -17.24
C VAL A 9 11.73 -6.77 -18.07
N LEU A 10 11.18 -7.95 -17.81
CA LEU A 10 11.40 -9.15 -18.61
C LEU A 10 10.15 -9.41 -19.44
N ASN A 11 10.30 -9.49 -20.77
CA ASN A 11 9.24 -9.98 -21.63
C ASN A 11 9.29 -11.51 -21.63
N LEU A 12 8.25 -12.15 -21.09
CA LEU A 12 8.20 -13.61 -20.90
C LEU A 12 8.12 -14.38 -22.22
N GLU A 13 7.46 -13.82 -23.24
CA GLU A 13 7.28 -14.49 -24.54
C GLU A 13 8.57 -14.54 -25.37
N SER A 14 9.32 -13.43 -25.37
CA SER A 14 10.54 -13.27 -26.16
C SER A 14 11.82 -13.50 -25.38
N GLY A 15 11.74 -13.61 -24.05
CA GLY A 15 12.88 -13.66 -23.14
C GLY A 15 13.71 -12.37 -23.12
N LYS A 16 13.28 -11.30 -23.80
CA LYS A 16 14.03 -10.05 -23.87
C LYS A 16 13.90 -9.27 -22.57
N GLN A 17 15.05 -8.89 -22.01
CA GLN A 17 15.12 -8.03 -20.84
C GLN A 17 15.38 -6.58 -21.26
N ARG A 18 14.66 -5.64 -20.63
CA ARG A 18 14.90 -4.21 -20.74
C ARG A 18 15.15 -3.62 -19.35
N THR A 19 16.35 -3.10 -19.13
CA THR A 19 16.65 -2.34 -17.92
C THR A 19 15.91 -1.00 -17.95
N LEU A 20 15.17 -0.70 -16.88
CA LEU A 20 14.49 0.58 -16.68
C LEU A 20 15.37 1.55 -15.91
N LEU A 21 16.02 1.04 -14.86
CA LEU A 21 16.90 1.80 -13.99
C LEU A 21 18.09 0.94 -13.59
N ASN A 22 19.26 1.58 -13.51
CA ASN A 22 20.49 0.98 -13.01
C ASN A 22 21.11 1.98 -12.04
N PHE A 23 21.49 1.52 -10.86
CA PHE A 23 22.15 2.29 -9.82
C PHE A 23 23.57 1.78 -9.66
N GLU A 24 24.45 2.66 -9.17
CA GLU A 24 25.73 2.20 -8.68
C GLU A 24 25.51 1.37 -7.42
N PRO A 25 26.12 0.18 -7.31
CA PRO A 25 26.09 -0.59 -6.08
C PRO A 25 26.68 0.25 -4.94
N PHE A 26 26.01 0.27 -3.80
CA PHE A 26 26.49 0.98 -2.61
C PHE A 26 26.33 0.09 -1.38
N SER A 27 27.18 0.33 -0.38
CA SER A 27 27.20 -0.47 0.84
C SER A 27 26.39 0.23 1.93
N LEU A 28 25.29 -0.41 2.34
CA LEU A 28 24.52 0.00 3.50
C LEU A 28 24.96 -0.76 4.74
N ALA A 29 25.09 -0.03 5.86
CA ALA A 29 25.67 -0.54 7.10
C ALA A 29 24.66 -1.10 8.12
N SER A 30 23.35 -1.12 7.86
CA SER A 30 22.37 -1.51 8.89
C SER A 30 21.14 -2.27 8.38
N GLU A 31 20.52 -3.01 9.31
CA GLU A 31 19.13 -3.45 9.26
C GLU A 31 18.19 -2.23 9.27
N GLY A 32 17.01 -2.33 8.64
CA GLY A 32 15.98 -1.27 8.66
C GLY A 32 16.06 -0.20 7.56
N VAL A 33 16.95 -0.36 6.57
CA VAL A 33 17.01 0.56 5.43
C VAL A 33 15.78 0.35 4.54
N PRO A 34 15.05 1.41 4.14
CA PRO A 34 13.98 1.28 3.16
C PRO A 34 14.55 0.59 1.92
N ALA A 35 13.95 -0.51 1.49
CA ALA A 35 14.27 -1.13 0.20
C ALA A 35 13.50 -0.39 -0.91
N SER A 36 14.05 -0.40 -2.13
CA SER A 36 13.27 0.05 -3.28
C SER A 36 12.04 -0.83 -3.40
N LYS A 37 10.85 -0.24 -3.28
CA LYS A 37 9.59 -0.93 -3.50
C LYS A 37 9.18 -0.72 -4.95
N VAL A 38 8.81 -1.81 -5.60
CA VAL A 38 8.24 -1.81 -6.94
C VAL A 38 6.75 -2.10 -6.80
N VAL A 39 5.92 -1.17 -7.24
CA VAL A 39 4.47 -1.31 -7.29
C VAL A 39 4.09 -1.40 -8.77
N TRP A 40 3.46 -2.51 -9.14
CA TRP A 40 2.87 -2.69 -10.46
C TRP A 40 1.44 -2.20 -10.44
N ASP A 41 1.05 -1.46 -11.47
CA ASP A 41 -0.37 -1.25 -11.76
C ASP A 41 -1.03 -2.63 -11.96
N PRO A 42 -2.21 -2.89 -11.35
CA PRO A 42 -2.97 -4.11 -11.60
C PRO A 42 -3.26 -4.37 -13.08
N GLN A 43 -3.35 -3.31 -13.90
CA GLN A 43 -3.53 -3.42 -15.35
C GLN A 43 -2.20 -3.49 -16.14
N SER A 44 -1.06 -3.58 -15.45
CA SER A 44 0.30 -3.67 -15.99
C SER A 44 0.67 -2.55 -16.97
N ARG A 45 0.01 -1.39 -16.91
CA ARG A 45 0.26 -0.25 -17.81
C ARG A 45 1.44 0.59 -17.37
N PHE A 46 1.79 0.52 -16.09
CA PHE A 46 2.94 1.22 -15.55
C PHE A 46 3.58 0.52 -14.35
N ILE A 47 4.82 0.89 -14.10
CA ILE A 47 5.59 0.47 -12.93
C ILE A 47 5.91 1.72 -12.14
N VAL A 48 5.65 1.71 -10.84
CA VAL A 48 6.15 2.75 -9.96
C VAL A 48 7.18 2.16 -9.04
N THR A 49 8.31 2.85 -8.95
CA THR A 49 9.39 2.40 -8.09
C THR A 49 10.01 3.57 -7.37
N SER A 50 10.42 3.30 -6.14
CA SER A 50 11.25 4.24 -5.41
C SER A 50 12.73 4.04 -5.71
N LEU A 51 13.43 5.16 -5.80
CA LEU A 51 14.88 5.24 -5.67
C LEU A 51 15.20 5.50 -4.21
N LEU A 52 16.15 4.77 -3.64
CA LEU A 52 16.63 5.04 -2.29
C LEU A 52 17.18 6.49 -2.20
N PRO A 53 17.13 7.12 -1.02
CA PRO A 53 17.56 8.50 -0.88
C PRO A 53 18.95 8.78 -1.46
N GLN A 54 19.10 9.84 -2.25
CA GLN A 54 20.38 10.19 -2.89
C GLN A 54 21.52 10.37 -1.88
N LYS A 55 21.20 10.86 -0.66
CA LYS A 55 22.14 10.99 0.45
C LYS A 55 22.78 9.66 0.87
N LEU A 56 22.11 8.53 0.66
CA LEU A 56 22.66 7.20 0.95
C LEU A 56 23.69 6.75 -0.11
N TYR A 57 23.60 7.28 -1.34
CA TYR A 57 24.54 6.99 -2.43
C TYR A 57 25.71 7.98 -2.51
N TYR A 58 25.45 9.27 -2.24
CA TYR A 58 26.42 10.36 -2.38
C TYR A 58 26.45 11.27 -1.13
N PRO A 59 26.83 10.73 0.05
CA PRO A 59 26.75 11.45 1.32
C PRO A 59 27.68 12.66 1.41
N GLU A 60 28.78 12.69 0.63
CA GLU A 60 29.75 13.80 0.63
C GLU A 60 29.30 14.97 -0.28
N GLU A 61 28.44 14.72 -1.27
CA GLU A 61 28.01 15.72 -2.26
C GLU A 61 26.69 16.42 -1.88
N TYR A 62 25.92 15.84 -0.95
CA TYR A 62 24.55 16.28 -0.66
C TYR A 62 24.35 16.63 0.83
N ALA A 63 24.22 17.93 1.13
CA ALA A 63 24.05 18.45 2.49
C ALA A 63 22.59 18.50 2.99
N GLY A 64 21.62 18.06 2.19
CA GLY A 64 20.18 18.11 2.50
C GLY A 64 19.66 16.95 3.35
N GLU A 65 18.36 17.00 3.65
CA GLU A 65 17.59 15.87 4.22
C GLU A 65 17.41 14.76 3.16
N PRO A 66 17.39 13.48 3.55
CA PRO A 66 17.25 12.38 2.59
C PRO A 66 15.87 12.39 1.91
N THR A 67 15.83 12.49 0.58
CA THR A 67 14.60 12.40 -0.23
C THR A 67 14.57 11.11 -1.05
N GLN A 68 13.49 10.36 -0.94
CA GLN A 68 13.21 9.18 -1.77
C GLN A 68 12.50 9.64 -3.04
N VAL A 69 13.05 9.28 -4.19
CA VAL A 69 12.51 9.70 -5.48
C VAL A 69 11.60 8.60 -6.01
N TRP A 70 10.32 8.88 -6.18
CA TRP A 70 9.36 7.95 -6.78
C TRP A 70 9.25 8.23 -8.28
N ARG A 71 9.45 7.19 -9.09
CA ARG A 71 9.42 7.27 -10.56
C ARG A 71 8.34 6.36 -11.12
N LEU A 72 7.50 6.92 -11.99
CA LEU A 72 6.51 6.20 -12.79
C LEU A 72 7.12 5.89 -14.15
N PHE A 73 7.00 4.64 -14.54
CA PHE A 73 7.40 4.15 -15.84
C PHE A 73 6.16 3.78 -16.63
N VAL A 74 5.74 4.65 -17.54
CA VAL A 74 4.66 4.34 -18.51
C VAL A 74 5.31 3.92 -19.82
N ASN A 75 4.98 2.74 -20.34
CA ASN A 75 5.52 2.23 -21.62
C ASN A 75 7.07 2.27 -21.71
N GLY A 76 7.76 2.12 -20.58
CA GLY A 76 9.22 2.16 -20.49
C GLY A 76 9.86 3.54 -20.70
N LYS A 77 9.08 4.63 -20.63
CA LYS A 77 9.62 5.99 -20.43
C LYS A 77 9.52 6.33 -18.94
N ALA A 78 10.58 6.91 -18.38
CA ALA A 78 10.62 7.34 -17.00
C ALA A 78 10.07 8.76 -16.90
N GLU A 79 9.03 8.95 -16.09
CA GLU A 79 8.55 10.27 -15.69
C GLU A 79 8.76 10.40 -14.18
N LEU A 80 9.30 11.55 -13.77
CA LEU A 80 9.41 11.89 -12.36
C LEU A 80 7.99 12.13 -11.84
N VAL A 81 7.58 11.36 -10.83
CA VAL A 81 6.25 11.48 -10.24
C VAL A 81 6.28 12.43 -9.07
N ALA A 82 7.19 12.15 -8.13
CA ALA A 82 7.29 12.87 -6.88
C ALA A 82 8.67 12.64 -6.24
N GLU A 83 9.16 13.65 -5.55
CA GLU A 83 10.26 13.53 -4.61
C GLU A 83 9.67 13.65 -3.21
N LEU A 84 9.76 12.60 -2.42
CA LEU A 84 9.09 12.49 -1.13
C LEU A 84 10.12 12.25 -0.04
N GLN A 85 9.98 12.89 1.12
CA GLN A 85 10.77 12.51 2.29
C GLN A 85 10.24 11.18 2.83
N PRO A 86 11.01 10.08 2.76
CA PRO A 86 10.50 8.77 3.14
C PRO A 86 10.35 8.65 4.65
N PHE A 87 9.27 8.02 5.08
CA PHE A 87 9.14 7.45 6.42
C PHE A 87 9.67 5.99 6.42
N ALA A 88 10.67 5.69 7.25
CA ALA A 88 11.18 4.32 7.46
C ALA A 88 10.65 3.79 8.80
N PRO A 89 10.24 2.50 8.91
CA PRO A 89 10.48 1.39 7.98
C PRO A 89 9.37 1.13 6.93
N GLY A 90 8.28 1.92 6.94
CA GLY A 90 7.07 1.68 6.14
C GLY A 90 7.07 2.20 4.69
N ALA A 91 8.11 2.90 4.24
CA ALA A 91 8.17 3.62 2.96
C ALA A 91 7.46 2.88 1.81
N GLY A 92 6.42 3.48 1.24
CA GLY A 92 5.57 2.88 0.23
C GLY A 92 4.63 3.92 -0.37
N ILE A 93 4.00 3.55 -1.48
CA ILE A 93 2.87 4.30 -2.03
C ILE A 93 1.74 3.33 -2.36
N ALA A 94 0.51 3.79 -2.21
CA ALA A 94 -0.70 3.06 -2.60
C ALA A 94 -1.48 3.91 -3.61
N PHE A 95 -1.63 3.43 -4.84
CA PHE A 95 -2.36 4.15 -5.88
C PHE A 95 -3.87 3.95 -5.74
N ALA A 96 -4.62 5.03 -6.00
CA ALA A 96 -6.04 4.93 -6.31
C ALA A 96 -6.24 4.17 -7.63
N SER A 97 -7.40 3.55 -7.81
CA SER A 97 -7.74 2.78 -9.02
C SER A 97 -7.81 3.65 -10.29
N ASP A 98 -8.04 4.96 -10.16
CA ASP A 98 -8.02 5.93 -11.26
C ASP A 98 -6.60 6.30 -11.71
N LEU A 99 -5.59 5.93 -10.92
CA LEU A 99 -4.17 6.19 -11.15
C LEU A 99 -3.86 7.68 -11.30
N GLN A 100 -4.69 8.56 -10.73
CA GLN A 100 -4.49 10.00 -10.69
C GLN A 100 -3.89 10.47 -9.35
N SER A 101 -4.05 9.65 -8.32
CA SER A 101 -3.58 9.98 -6.96
C SER A 101 -2.98 8.77 -6.27
N PHE A 102 -2.12 9.00 -5.28
CA PHE A 102 -1.59 7.95 -4.42
C PHE A 102 -1.38 8.44 -2.99
N PHE A 103 -1.47 7.52 -2.05
CA PHE A 103 -1.07 7.73 -0.66
C PHE A 103 0.41 7.45 -0.45
N PHE A 104 1.02 8.17 0.48
CA PHE A 104 2.35 7.87 1.01
C PHE A 104 2.43 8.29 2.49
N LEU A 105 3.44 7.80 3.20
CA LEU A 105 3.71 8.20 4.58
C LEU A 105 4.94 9.10 4.67
N ASN A 106 4.79 10.26 5.30
CA ASN A 106 5.88 11.17 5.62
C ASN A 106 6.20 11.16 7.13
N ASN A 107 7.40 11.60 7.51
CA ASN A 107 7.91 11.50 8.89
C ASN A 107 7.48 12.67 9.82
N SER A 108 6.24 13.14 9.71
CA SER A 108 5.76 14.33 10.46
C SER A 108 4.90 14.00 11.69
N CYS A 109 4.76 12.72 12.05
CA CYS A 109 3.98 12.29 13.22
C CYS A 109 4.90 11.83 14.37
N VAL A 110 4.32 11.78 15.58
CA VAL A 110 5.00 11.30 16.80
C VAL A 110 4.91 9.77 16.92
N ASP A 111 5.67 9.20 17.86
CA ASP A 111 5.56 7.79 18.30
C ASP A 111 5.78 6.73 17.22
N GLY A 112 6.47 7.08 16.13
CA GLY A 112 6.73 6.15 15.04
C GLY A 112 5.54 5.92 14.12
N MET A 113 4.53 6.78 14.16
CA MET A 113 3.50 6.85 13.12
C MET A 113 4.01 7.66 11.92
N GLY A 114 3.46 7.39 10.73
CA GLY A 114 3.65 8.21 9.54
C GLY A 114 2.46 9.15 9.35
N MET A 115 2.70 10.37 8.91
CA MET A 115 1.62 11.22 8.40
C MET A 115 1.20 10.70 7.03
N LEU A 116 -0.04 10.25 6.93
CA LEU A 116 -0.66 9.91 5.66
C LEU A 116 -0.85 11.18 4.83
N SER A 117 -0.23 11.21 3.66
CA SER A 117 -0.39 12.28 2.67
C SER A 117 -0.96 11.71 1.38
N LEU A 118 -1.86 12.48 0.76
CA LEU A 118 -2.36 12.25 -0.60
C LEU A 118 -1.54 13.09 -1.58
N TYR A 119 -1.03 12.47 -2.63
CA TYR A 119 -0.41 13.17 -3.75
C TYR A 119 -1.28 13.08 -5.00
N ASN A 120 -1.55 14.21 -5.64
CA ASN A 120 -2.24 14.27 -6.93
C ASN A 120 -1.26 14.47 -8.08
N LEU A 121 -1.29 13.58 -9.08
CA LEU A 121 -0.35 13.60 -10.21
C LEU A 121 -0.59 14.79 -11.16
N ALA A 122 -1.84 15.21 -11.34
CA ALA A 122 -2.17 16.26 -12.31
C ALA A 122 -1.79 17.65 -11.80
N SER A 123 -2.00 17.90 -10.49
CA SER A 123 -1.70 19.20 -9.87
C SER A 123 -0.35 19.25 -9.16
N ALA A 124 0.32 18.11 -8.98
CA ALA A 124 1.50 17.95 -8.13
C ALA A 124 1.27 18.42 -6.67
N ALA A 125 0.00 18.45 -6.22
CA ALA A 125 -0.36 18.88 -4.89
C ALA A 125 -0.24 17.74 -3.88
N GLU A 126 0.35 18.05 -2.72
CA GLU A 126 0.33 17.20 -1.54
C GLU A 126 -0.72 17.70 -0.56
N THR A 127 -1.55 16.80 -0.04
CA THR A 127 -2.52 17.07 1.01
C THR A 127 -2.28 16.15 2.19
N PRO A 128 -1.84 16.65 3.36
CA PRO A 128 -1.73 15.84 4.56
C PRO A 128 -3.13 15.49 5.08
N LEU A 129 -3.30 14.26 5.55
CA LEU A 129 -4.55 13.75 6.12
C LEU A 129 -4.39 13.60 7.63
N PHE A 130 -3.82 12.50 8.11
CA PHE A 130 -3.65 12.21 9.54
C PHE A 130 -2.57 11.15 9.80
N CYS A 131 -2.22 10.94 11.07
CA CYS A 131 -1.22 9.95 11.46
C CYS A 131 -1.76 8.52 11.41
N VAL A 132 -1.02 7.61 10.79
CA VAL A 132 -1.32 6.17 10.71
C VAL A 132 -0.04 5.34 10.91
N TRP A 133 -0.20 4.08 11.31
CA TRP A 133 0.92 3.14 11.45
C TRP A 133 1.37 2.58 10.10
N GLU A 134 0.42 2.31 9.21
CA GLU A 134 0.65 1.66 7.92
C GLU A 134 -0.10 2.37 6.79
N LEU A 135 0.25 2.07 5.54
CA LEU A 135 -0.48 2.62 4.39
C LEU A 135 -1.89 2.04 4.35
N PRO A 136 -2.91 2.90 4.20
CA PRO A 136 -4.29 2.46 4.09
C PRO A 136 -4.55 1.75 2.75
N GLU A 137 -5.62 0.95 2.72
CA GLU A 137 -6.12 0.33 1.49
C GLU A 137 -7.19 1.24 0.85
N TRP A 138 -7.10 1.44 -0.46
CA TRP A 138 -8.09 2.20 -1.21
C TRP A 138 -9.41 1.43 -1.36
N VAL A 139 -10.53 2.12 -1.18
CA VAL A 139 -11.81 1.68 -1.73
C VAL A 139 -11.80 1.96 -3.24
N PRO A 140 -12.36 1.09 -4.10
CA PRO A 140 -12.34 1.27 -5.56
C PRO A 140 -13.00 2.56 -6.08
N ASP A 141 -13.77 3.25 -5.24
CA ASP A 141 -14.44 4.50 -5.59
C ASP A 141 -13.49 5.72 -5.68
N ASN A 142 -12.20 5.54 -5.34
CA ASN A 142 -11.14 6.55 -5.35
C ASN A 142 -11.38 7.74 -4.41
N LYS A 143 -12.29 7.60 -3.43
CA LYS A 143 -12.64 8.65 -2.48
C LYS A 143 -12.43 8.20 -1.05
N HIS A 144 -12.67 6.93 -0.78
CA HIS A 144 -12.56 6.36 0.54
C HIS A 144 -11.38 5.40 0.65
N PHE A 145 -11.00 5.13 1.88
CA PHE A 145 -9.93 4.20 2.20
C PHE A 145 -10.16 3.60 3.59
N THR A 146 -9.65 2.39 3.80
CA THR A 146 -9.76 1.68 5.07
C THR A 146 -8.41 1.59 5.75
N TYR A 147 -8.40 1.81 7.06
CA TYR A 147 -7.18 1.73 7.88
C TYR A 147 -7.51 1.28 9.30
N GLU A 148 -6.51 0.75 10.00
CA GLU A 148 -6.62 0.37 11.40
C GLU A 148 -5.97 1.43 12.29
N LEU A 149 -6.67 1.84 13.34
CA LEU A 149 -6.16 2.73 14.38
C LEU A 149 -6.59 2.19 15.75
N ASP A 150 -5.60 1.95 16.61
CA ASP A 150 -5.81 1.45 17.98
C ASP A 150 -6.71 0.18 18.06
N GLY A 151 -6.53 -0.74 17.10
CA GLY A 151 -7.30 -1.98 17.03
C GLY A 151 -8.69 -1.85 16.41
N LEU A 152 -9.04 -0.67 15.89
CA LEU A 152 -10.33 -0.39 15.27
C LEU A 152 -10.16 -0.03 13.79
N TRP A 153 -10.92 -0.68 12.94
CA TRP A 153 -11.05 -0.37 11.53
C TRP A 153 -11.85 0.91 11.31
N GLN A 154 -11.33 1.79 10.48
CA GLN A 154 -11.92 3.08 10.15
C GLN A 154 -12.10 3.18 8.64
N LEU A 155 -13.15 3.87 8.22
CA LEU A 155 -13.32 4.37 6.86
C LEU A 155 -12.96 5.84 6.84
N GLY A 156 -11.86 6.17 6.18
CA GLY A 156 -11.44 7.54 5.89
C GLY A 156 -11.96 8.02 4.54
N SER A 157 -12.03 9.35 4.39
CA SER A 157 -12.45 10.03 3.16
C SER A 157 -11.45 11.13 2.80
N ILE A 158 -11.01 11.16 1.54
CA ILE A 158 -10.14 12.24 1.03
C ILE A 158 -10.93 13.51 0.68
N VAL A 159 -12.27 13.43 0.62
CA VAL A 159 -13.12 14.53 0.14
C VAL A 159 -13.43 15.52 1.26
N ASP A 160 -13.71 15.01 2.45
CA ASP A 160 -14.11 15.79 3.62
C ASP A 160 -13.24 15.54 4.86
N ASN A 161 -12.20 14.71 4.73
CA ASN A 161 -11.27 14.34 5.82
C ASN A 161 -12.00 13.80 7.05
N THR A 162 -13.14 13.13 6.84
CA THR A 162 -13.88 12.46 7.90
C THR A 162 -13.42 11.02 8.06
N ASN A 163 -13.50 10.53 9.30
CA ASN A 163 -13.22 9.14 9.66
C ASN A 163 -14.42 8.61 10.42
N GLN A 164 -14.92 7.44 10.02
CA GLN A 164 -16.00 6.75 10.71
C GLN A 164 -15.60 5.31 11.04
N PRO A 165 -15.95 4.79 12.23
CA PRO A 165 -15.72 3.39 12.55
C PRO A 165 -16.44 2.48 11.56
N LEU A 166 -15.76 1.41 11.15
CA LEU A 166 -16.36 0.35 10.35
C LEU A 166 -17.01 -0.68 11.28
N ASP A 167 -18.26 -0.41 11.68
CA ASP A 167 -18.98 -1.24 12.64
C ASP A 167 -18.96 -2.73 12.26
N VAL A 168 -19.09 -3.08 10.97
CA VAL A 168 -19.05 -4.49 10.53
C VAL A 168 -17.71 -5.19 10.82
N LEU A 169 -16.60 -4.44 10.80
CA LEU A 169 -15.26 -4.95 11.11
C LEU A 169 -14.93 -4.81 12.60
N ASN A 170 -15.56 -3.85 13.28
CA ASN A 170 -15.37 -3.52 14.69
C ASN A 170 -16.44 -4.13 15.61
N MET A 171 -17.39 -4.91 15.07
CA MET A 171 -18.47 -5.50 15.86
C MET A 171 -17.81 -6.14 17.08
N PRO A 172 -18.24 -5.79 18.31
CA PRO A 172 -17.73 -6.45 19.49
C PRO A 172 -18.01 -7.91 19.26
N SER A 173 -16.94 -8.67 19.08
CA SER A 173 -16.98 -10.10 18.83
C SER A 173 -18.06 -10.68 19.72
N ASP A 174 -19.16 -11.14 19.13
CA ASP A 174 -19.95 -12.21 19.74
C ASP A 174 -18.89 -13.21 20.19
N PRO A 175 -18.75 -13.46 21.51
CA PRO A 175 -17.46 -13.79 22.11
C PRO A 175 -16.87 -14.92 21.29
N ASN A 176 -15.71 -14.64 20.66
CA ASN A 176 -14.96 -15.53 19.78
C ASN A 176 -15.15 -15.34 18.25
N VAL A 177 -15.77 -14.29 17.71
CA VAL A 177 -15.71 -14.02 16.25
C VAL A 177 -14.77 -12.86 15.91
N HIS A 178 -13.69 -13.14 15.18
CA HIS A 178 -12.71 -12.19 14.65
C HIS A 178 -12.90 -11.96 13.16
N ALA A 179 -13.14 -10.70 12.77
CA ALA A 179 -13.10 -10.28 11.38
C ALA A 179 -11.64 -10.06 10.92
N SER A 180 -11.28 -10.56 9.74
CA SER A 180 -10.03 -10.18 9.09
C SER A 180 -10.13 -8.74 8.56
N PRO A 181 -8.98 -8.08 8.27
CA PRO A 181 -8.97 -6.98 7.31
C PRO A 181 -9.77 -7.37 6.05
N PRO A 182 -10.38 -6.40 5.32
CA PRO A 182 -10.90 -6.66 3.98
C PRO A 182 -9.85 -7.41 3.17
N LEU A 183 -10.22 -8.56 2.62
CA LEU A 183 -9.27 -9.36 1.85
C LEU A 183 -8.97 -8.72 0.50
N THR A 184 -10.03 -8.19 -0.12
CA THR A 184 -10.01 -7.48 -1.39
C THR A 184 -11.39 -6.92 -1.69
N TRP A 185 -11.45 -5.77 -2.35
CA TRP A 185 -12.67 -5.20 -2.87
C TRP A 185 -13.07 -5.84 -4.21
N MET A 186 -14.34 -6.22 -4.33
CA MET A 186 -14.93 -6.76 -5.56
C MET A 186 -15.55 -5.65 -6.43
N SER A 187 -16.08 -4.61 -5.78
CA SER A 187 -16.57 -3.38 -6.40
C SER A 187 -16.47 -2.22 -5.40
N ASP A 188 -17.08 -1.08 -5.73
CA ASP A 188 -17.29 0.06 -4.82
C ASP A 188 -18.21 -0.25 -3.63
N GLU A 189 -18.98 -1.34 -3.68
CA GLU A 189 -19.97 -1.72 -2.67
C GLU A 189 -19.59 -3.01 -1.93
N TYR A 190 -19.01 -3.98 -2.62
CA TYR A 190 -18.78 -5.32 -2.09
C TYR A 190 -17.30 -5.62 -1.88
N PHE A 191 -16.98 -6.32 -0.80
CA PHE A 191 -15.65 -6.84 -0.50
C PHE A 191 -15.70 -8.25 0.09
N LEU A 192 -14.58 -8.95 -0.01
CA LEU A 192 -14.39 -10.25 0.62
C LEU A 192 -13.92 -10.08 2.07
N LEU A 193 -14.56 -10.81 2.97
CA LEU A 193 -14.30 -10.77 4.40
C LEU A 193 -14.18 -12.18 4.97
N ILE A 194 -13.11 -12.45 5.71
CA ILE A 194 -13.04 -13.67 6.53
C ILE A 194 -13.54 -13.36 7.93
N LEU A 195 -14.46 -14.19 8.41
CA LEU A 195 -14.84 -14.22 9.82
C LEU A 195 -14.31 -15.53 10.43
N ARG A 196 -13.58 -15.43 11.53
CA ARG A 196 -12.98 -16.56 12.23
C ARG A 196 -13.59 -16.70 13.61
N SER A 197 -13.87 -17.93 14.00
CA SER A 197 -14.26 -18.27 15.36
C SER A 197 -13.62 -19.56 15.82
N ASP A 198 -13.77 -19.88 17.10
CA ASP A 198 -13.28 -21.12 17.69
C ASP A 198 -13.86 -22.37 17.01
N ASP A 199 -15.05 -22.26 16.40
CA ASP A 199 -15.75 -23.39 15.79
C ASP A 199 -15.74 -23.38 14.27
N ALA A 200 -15.58 -22.21 13.64
CA ALA A 200 -15.69 -22.08 12.20
C ALA A 200 -14.90 -20.90 11.64
N CYS A 201 -14.50 -21.03 10.38
CA CYS A 201 -13.99 -19.96 9.56
C CYS A 201 -14.86 -19.80 8.32
N THR A 202 -15.30 -18.58 8.03
CA THR A 202 -16.18 -18.31 6.89
C THR A 202 -15.57 -17.25 5.98
N LEU A 203 -15.69 -17.46 4.67
CA LEU A 203 -15.45 -16.44 3.67
C LEU A 203 -16.80 -15.85 3.26
N ASN A 204 -16.92 -14.54 3.30
CA ASN A 204 -18.17 -13.83 3.08
C ASN A 204 -17.99 -12.74 2.03
N VAL A 205 -19.06 -12.46 1.32
CA VAL A 205 -19.23 -11.16 0.64
C VAL A 205 -19.89 -10.23 1.65
N ALA A 206 -19.28 -9.08 1.88
CA ALA A 206 -19.79 -8.05 2.78
C ALA A 206 -19.89 -6.71 2.06
N THR A 207 -20.72 -5.84 2.64
CA THR A 207 -20.78 -4.41 2.37
C THR A 207 -20.34 -3.67 3.63
N LEU A 208 -20.17 -2.35 3.53
CA LEU A 208 -19.91 -1.52 4.71
C LEU A 208 -21.04 -1.61 5.77
N GLN A 209 -22.25 -1.99 5.36
CA GLN A 209 -23.42 -2.11 6.22
C GLN A 209 -23.55 -3.50 6.87
N GLY A 210 -22.82 -4.52 6.39
CA GLY A 210 -22.95 -5.87 6.92
C GLY A 210 -22.59 -6.99 5.93
N VAL A 211 -22.56 -8.21 6.46
CA VAL A 211 -22.41 -9.44 5.65
C VAL A 211 -23.64 -9.61 4.77
N VAL A 212 -23.40 -9.82 3.47
CA VAL A 212 -24.44 -10.06 2.47
C VAL A 212 -24.68 -11.55 2.31
N THR A 213 -23.60 -12.32 2.14
CA THR A 213 -23.69 -13.77 1.94
C THR A 213 -22.41 -14.50 2.36
N GLU A 214 -22.57 -15.71 2.88
CA GLU A 214 -21.47 -16.65 3.15
C GLU A 214 -21.16 -17.45 1.86
N ILE A 215 -19.90 -17.40 1.41
CA ILE A 215 -19.43 -18.17 0.24
C ILE A 215 -19.08 -19.60 0.66
N THR A 216 -18.32 -19.74 1.74
CA THR A 216 -17.88 -21.04 2.26
C THR A 216 -17.63 -21.00 3.75
N ARG A 217 -17.70 -22.18 4.37
CA ARG A 217 -17.42 -22.43 5.78
C ARG A 217 -16.47 -23.61 5.92
N THR A 218 -15.41 -23.40 6.68
CA THR A 218 -14.39 -24.41 7.00
C THR A 218 -14.19 -24.50 8.51
N ALA A 219 -13.46 -25.53 8.95
CA ALA A 219 -12.92 -25.56 10.31
C ALA A 219 -11.94 -24.39 10.54
N PRO A 220 -11.72 -23.95 11.80
CA PRO A 220 -10.87 -22.79 12.14
C PRO A 220 -9.43 -22.91 11.65
N ASP A 221 -8.87 -24.13 11.71
CA ASP A 221 -7.51 -24.47 11.29
C ASP A 221 -7.31 -24.46 9.77
N SER A 222 -8.42 -24.47 9.02
CA SER A 222 -8.48 -24.61 7.58
C SER A 222 -8.92 -23.32 6.88
N CYS A 223 -8.86 -22.18 7.60
CA CYS A 223 -9.22 -20.88 7.03
C CYS A 223 -8.56 -20.64 5.68
N PRO A 224 -9.31 -20.13 4.68
CA PRO A 224 -8.70 -19.58 3.48
C PRO A 224 -7.60 -18.60 3.88
N LYS A 225 -6.38 -18.81 3.38
CA LYS A 225 -5.32 -17.84 3.59
C LYS A 225 -5.61 -16.64 2.70
N ALA A 226 -5.46 -15.45 3.27
CA ALA A 226 -5.52 -14.16 2.58
C ALA A 226 -4.31 -13.97 1.67
N ASP A 227 -4.07 -14.93 0.77
CA ASP A 227 -3.03 -14.84 -0.24
C ASP A 227 -3.68 -14.97 -1.61
N PHE A 228 -4.45 -13.93 -1.95
CA PHE A 228 -4.85 -13.65 -3.33
C PHE A 228 -3.81 -12.77 -4.03
N SER A 229 -2.55 -12.76 -3.55
CA SER A 229 -1.47 -12.37 -4.44
C SER A 229 -1.59 -13.31 -5.63
N LEU A 230 -2.01 -12.76 -6.77
CA LEU A 230 -1.93 -13.45 -8.03
C LEU A 230 -0.44 -13.71 -8.23
N SER A 231 -0.01 -14.89 -7.79
CA SER A 231 1.28 -15.46 -8.06
C SER A 231 1.25 -15.84 -9.54
N HIS A 232 1.51 -14.84 -10.38
CA HIS A 232 1.77 -14.97 -11.80
C HIS A 232 3.02 -14.17 -12.15
#